data_AF-A0A3P1CBY1-F1
#
_entry.id   AF-A0A3P1CBY1-F1
#
_cell.length_a   1.000
_cell.length_b   1.000
_cell.length_c   1.000
_cell.angle_alpha   90.00
_cell.angle_beta   90.00
_cell.angle_gamma   90.00
#
_symmetry.space_group_name_H-M   'P 1'
#
loop_
_entity.id
_entity.type
_entity.pdbx_description
1 polymer ?
#
loop_
_entity_poly.entity_id
_entity_poly.type
_entity_poly.pdbx_seq_one_letter_code
_entity_poly.pdbx_strand_id
1 'polypeptide(L)'
;MYKKITLGIVALAVCWHIVVAMNDQITVCGLFLSKPADPGYVWVDTENPDARFFWQTTGVKWRAGVRHPTFNAETTATVGDWRPLPGYAFTDKEKGLETVWEAGLLHSDYMAWSDEVEGKWIPVTGYRFVYQGDTFIESVWDPGKRYDDLKVISLPEKDQYKPFAGYTFVEPGKSLKVIWMPGLVNSDNPKLVAGTKEGTWKVNSRSYRQTDSEVPWVVRKIAGRAIDHVF
;
A
#
# COMPACT_ATOMS: atom_id res chain seq x y z
N MET A 1 -65.51 2.90 9.31
CA MET A 1 -64.28 3.69 9.53
C MET A 1 -63.03 2.85 9.30
N TYR A 2 -62.85 1.72 9.99
CA TYR A 2 -61.69 0.82 9.83
C TYR A 2 -61.33 0.45 8.38
N LYS A 3 -62.29 0.05 7.54
CA LYS A 3 -62.02 -0.31 6.13
C LYS A 3 -61.31 0.79 5.31
N LYS A 4 -61.64 2.06 5.56
CA LYS A 4 -61.03 3.19 4.84
C LYS A 4 -59.59 3.43 5.30
N ILE A 5 -59.32 3.25 6.59
CA ILE A 5 -57.97 3.38 7.17
C ILE A 5 -57.07 2.27 6.64
N THR A 6 -57.54 1.02 6.65
CA THR A 6 -56.78 -0.12 6.14
C THR A 6 -56.42 0.05 4.66
N LEU A 7 -57.37 0.51 3.82
CA LEU A 7 -57.12 0.75 2.40
C LEU A 7 -56.07 1.86 2.19
N GLY A 8 -56.13 2.93 2.98
CA GLY A 8 -55.14 4.01 2.93
C GLY A 8 -53.73 3.54 3.29
N ILE A 9 -53.59 2.72 4.34
CA ILE A 9 -52.30 2.16 4.75
C ILE A 9 -51.72 1.25 3.66
N VAL A 10 -52.55 0.40 3.05
CA VAL A 10 -52.12 -0.48 1.96
C VAL A 10 -51.69 0.33 0.73
N ALA A 11 -52.45 1.35 0.34
CA ALA A 11 -52.09 2.21 -0.78
C ALA A 11 -50.76 2.93 -0.55
N LEU A 12 -50.53 3.46 0.67
CA LEU A 12 -49.26 4.08 1.06
C LEU A 12 -48.09 3.10 0.99
N ALA A 13 -48.28 1.88 1.51
CA ALA A 13 -47.26 0.84 1.43
C ALA A 13 -46.91 0.49 -0.03
N VAL A 14 -47.92 0.31 -0.90
CA VAL A 14 -47.70 0.01 -2.32
C VAL A 14 -46.98 1.14 -3.04
N CYS A 15 -47.42 2.39 -2.86
CA CYS A 15 -46.74 3.55 -3.45
C CYS A 15 -45.27 3.64 -3.00
N TRP A 16 -45.00 3.39 -1.72
CA TRP A 16 -43.64 3.38 -1.21
C TRP A 16 -42.77 2.28 -1.84
N HIS A 17 -43.29 1.05 -1.95
CA HIS A 17 -42.55 -0.04 -2.61
C HIS A 17 -42.23 0.30 -4.08
N ILE A 18 -43.14 0.98 -4.79
CA ILE A 18 -42.89 1.44 -6.17
C ILE A 18 -41.75 2.47 -6.19
N VAL A 19 -41.77 3.46 -5.29
CA VAL A 19 -40.70 4.48 -5.22
C VAL A 19 -39.34 3.84 -4.92
N VAL A 20 -39.29 2.89 -3.98
CA VAL A 20 -38.04 2.17 -3.67
C VAL A 20 -37.60 1.31 -4.85
N ALA A 21 -38.51 0.61 -5.52
CA ALA A 21 -38.18 -0.22 -6.69
C ALA A 21 -37.69 0.61 -7.90
N MET A 22 -37.99 1.92 -7.93
CA MET A 22 -37.46 2.85 -8.94
C MET A 22 -36.07 3.41 -8.58
N ASN A 23 -35.55 3.12 -7.39
CA ASN A 23 -34.21 3.52 -6.94
C ASN A 23 -33.28 2.30 -7.03
N ASP A 24 -32.28 2.37 -7.91
CA ASP A 24 -31.29 1.31 -8.12
C ASP A 24 -30.31 1.14 -6.95
N GLN A 25 -30.25 2.12 -6.03
CA GLN A 25 -29.32 2.12 -4.90
C GLN A 25 -29.95 1.57 -3.61
N ILE A 26 -31.24 1.22 -3.62
CA ILE A 26 -31.98 0.79 -2.42
C ILE A 26 -32.81 -0.45 -2.73
N THR A 27 -32.77 -1.44 -1.84
CA THR A 27 -33.55 -2.67 -1.93
C THR A 27 -34.51 -2.79 -0.74
N VAL A 28 -35.75 -3.18 -1.01
CA VAL A 28 -36.74 -3.50 0.02
C VAL A 28 -36.34 -4.78 0.76
N CYS A 29 -36.29 -4.74 2.09
CA CYS A 29 -36.00 -5.90 2.94
C CYS A 29 -37.07 -6.20 4.00
N GLY A 30 -38.16 -5.43 4.00
CA GLY A 30 -39.37 -5.65 4.79
C GLY A 30 -40.48 -4.68 4.38
N LEU A 31 -41.68 -4.81 4.97
CA LEU A 31 -42.86 -4.01 4.57
C LEU A 31 -42.64 -2.49 4.61
N PHE A 32 -41.74 -2.03 5.49
CA PHE A 32 -41.38 -0.62 5.67
C PHE A 32 -39.89 -0.45 5.96
N LEU A 33 -39.10 -1.44 5.54
CA LEU A 33 -37.66 -1.48 5.78
C LEU A 33 -36.94 -1.58 4.45
N SER A 34 -35.94 -0.74 4.29
CA SER A 34 -35.05 -0.76 3.13
C SER A 34 -33.60 -0.87 3.58
N LYS A 35 -32.76 -1.34 2.66
CA LYS A 35 -31.30 -1.37 2.83
C LYS A 35 -30.65 -0.87 1.53
N PRO A 36 -29.39 -0.42 1.58
CA PRO A 36 -28.65 -0.15 0.35
C PRO A 36 -28.63 -1.40 -0.54
N ALA A 37 -28.77 -1.21 -1.86
CA ALA A 37 -28.80 -2.28 -2.84
C ALA A 37 -27.44 -2.99 -2.92
N ASP A 38 -26.37 -2.19 -2.97
CA ASP A 38 -24.99 -2.69 -2.95
C ASP A 38 -24.28 -2.36 -1.64
N PRO A 39 -23.38 -3.25 -1.16
CA PRO A 39 -22.64 -3.07 0.08
C PRO A 39 -21.71 -1.85 0.09
N GLY A 40 -21.45 -1.22 -1.05
CA GLY A 40 -20.66 0.01 -1.15
C GLY A 40 -21.42 1.30 -0.83
N TYR A 41 -22.75 1.24 -0.77
CA TYR A 41 -23.59 2.36 -0.39
C TYR A 41 -23.85 2.37 1.12
N VAL A 42 -23.76 3.57 1.71
CA VAL A 42 -24.10 3.82 3.11
C VAL A 42 -25.22 4.87 3.18
N TRP A 43 -26.01 4.84 4.25
CA TRP A 43 -26.98 5.90 4.50
C TRP A 43 -26.27 7.26 4.62
N VAL A 44 -26.85 8.31 4.04
CA VAL A 44 -26.28 9.67 4.09
C VAL A 44 -26.13 10.15 5.53
N ASP A 45 -27.09 9.78 6.38
CA ASP A 45 -27.17 10.09 7.80
C ASP A 45 -26.94 8.81 8.63
N THR A 46 -25.68 8.40 8.76
CA THR A 46 -25.31 7.19 9.53
C THR A 46 -25.52 7.33 11.03
N GLU A 47 -25.64 8.56 11.55
CA GLU A 47 -25.83 8.83 12.98
C GLU A 47 -27.31 8.76 13.40
N ASN A 48 -28.20 8.82 12.41
CA ASN A 48 -29.63 8.70 12.63
C ASN A 48 -30.10 7.25 12.39
N PRO A 49 -30.41 6.49 13.46
CA PRO A 49 -30.88 5.12 13.32
C PRO A 49 -32.20 5.01 12.55
N ASP A 50 -32.98 6.10 12.48
CA ASP A 50 -34.28 6.13 11.81
C ASP A 50 -34.17 6.28 10.28
N ALA A 51 -32.97 6.53 9.73
CA ALA A 51 -32.74 6.70 8.30
C ALA A 51 -33.10 5.46 7.44
N ARG A 52 -33.41 4.33 8.09
CA ARG A 52 -33.81 3.05 7.46
C ARG A 52 -35.31 2.91 7.24
N PHE A 53 -36.10 3.81 7.84
CA PHE A 53 -37.56 3.78 7.76
C PHE A 53 -38.10 4.70 6.67
N PHE A 54 -39.26 4.31 6.12
CA PHE A 54 -39.86 4.94 4.94
C PHE A 54 -40.21 6.43 5.07
N TRP A 55 -40.31 6.95 6.31
CA TRP A 55 -40.70 8.35 6.56
C TRP A 55 -39.51 9.30 6.65
N GLN A 56 -38.26 8.81 6.58
CA GLN A 56 -37.06 9.65 6.54
C GLN A 56 -36.40 9.62 5.17
N THR A 57 -35.62 10.66 4.88
CA THR A 57 -34.90 10.82 3.62
C THR A 57 -33.97 9.63 3.41
N THR A 58 -34.35 8.71 2.52
CA THR A 58 -33.59 7.49 2.18
C THR A 58 -32.45 7.84 1.22
N GLY A 59 -31.62 8.82 1.57
CA GLY A 59 -30.41 9.11 0.82
C GLY A 59 -29.40 8.02 1.12
N VAL A 60 -28.91 7.34 0.09
CA VAL A 60 -27.68 6.57 0.18
C VAL A 60 -26.59 7.30 -0.58
N LYS A 61 -25.34 7.12 -0.14
CA LYS A 61 -24.16 7.65 -0.81
C LYS A 61 -23.11 6.56 -0.90
N TRP A 62 -22.42 6.53 -2.02
CA TRP A 62 -21.21 5.72 -2.16
C TRP A 62 -20.14 6.25 -1.20
N ARG A 63 -19.45 5.37 -0.49
CA ARG A 63 -18.37 5.74 0.42
C ARG A 63 -17.17 4.87 0.13
N ALA A 64 -16.03 5.49 -0.13
CA ALA A 64 -14.76 4.80 -0.30
C ALA A 64 -14.27 4.13 1.01
N GLY A 65 -13.53 3.03 0.88
CA GLY A 65 -12.97 2.28 2.01
C GLY A 65 -13.98 1.42 2.77
N VAL A 66 -15.18 1.21 2.22
CA VAL A 66 -16.16 0.27 2.79
C VAL A 66 -15.81 -1.13 2.33
N ARG A 67 -15.55 -2.03 3.28
CA ARG A 67 -15.22 -3.43 3.00
C ARG A 67 -16.44 -4.21 2.53
N HIS A 68 -16.24 -5.08 1.55
CA HIS A 68 -17.26 -6.00 1.10
C HIS A 68 -17.52 -7.06 2.20
N PRO A 69 -18.79 -7.43 2.48
CA PRO A 69 -19.11 -8.37 3.57
C PRO A 69 -18.63 -9.82 3.33
N THR A 70 -18.35 -10.18 2.07
CA THR A 70 -18.04 -11.57 1.68
C THR A 70 -16.70 -11.72 0.95
N PHE A 71 -16.16 -10.62 0.40
CA PHE A 71 -14.97 -10.66 -0.45
C PHE A 71 -13.88 -9.79 0.17
N ASN A 72 -12.61 -10.11 -0.07
CA ASN A 72 -11.49 -9.30 0.42
C ASN A 72 -11.25 -8.11 -0.51
N ALA A 73 -12.27 -7.25 -0.61
CA ALA A 73 -12.28 -6.05 -1.43
C ALA A 73 -12.92 -4.89 -0.67
N GLU A 74 -12.63 -3.67 -1.11
CA GLU A 74 -13.22 -2.44 -0.58
C GLU A 74 -13.56 -1.46 -1.71
N THR A 75 -14.50 -0.57 -1.43
CA THR A 75 -14.93 0.46 -2.38
C THR A 75 -13.85 1.50 -2.65
N THR A 76 -13.76 1.98 -3.89
CA THR A 76 -12.89 3.11 -4.26
C THR A 76 -13.66 4.43 -4.19
N ALA A 77 -13.00 5.54 -4.57
CA ALA A 77 -13.68 6.83 -4.69
C ALA A 77 -14.70 6.88 -5.84
N THR A 78 -14.58 5.97 -6.82
CA THR A 78 -15.48 5.88 -7.98
C THR A 78 -16.66 4.99 -7.65
N VAL A 79 -17.88 5.45 -7.92
CA VAL A 79 -19.11 4.70 -7.67
C VAL A 79 -19.12 3.38 -8.44
N GLY A 80 -19.41 2.29 -7.74
CA GLY A 80 -19.47 0.95 -8.32
C GLY A 80 -18.11 0.28 -8.53
N ASP A 81 -17.00 0.97 -8.26
CA ASP A 81 -15.65 0.42 -8.43
C ASP A 81 -15.09 -0.10 -7.11
N TRP A 82 -14.50 -1.28 -7.18
CA TRP A 82 -13.94 -2.01 -6.05
C TRP A 82 -12.46 -2.28 -6.30
N ARG A 83 -11.67 -2.23 -5.23
CA ARG A 83 -10.29 -2.67 -5.23
C ARG A 83 -10.10 -3.83 -4.25
N PRO A 84 -9.21 -4.79 -4.52
CA PRO A 84 -8.91 -5.82 -3.56
C PRO A 84 -8.23 -5.20 -2.33
N LEU A 85 -8.40 -5.81 -1.17
CA LEU A 85 -7.63 -5.49 0.02
C LEU A 85 -6.15 -5.81 -0.21
N PRO A 86 -5.23 -5.15 0.51
CA PRO A 86 -3.81 -5.48 0.39
C PRO A 86 -3.54 -6.98 0.58
N GLY A 87 -2.73 -7.54 -0.32
CA GLY A 87 -2.39 -8.97 -0.32
C GLY A 87 -3.35 -9.85 -1.15
N TYR A 88 -4.44 -9.27 -1.66
CA TYR A 88 -5.39 -9.94 -2.53
C TYR A 88 -5.37 -9.39 -3.96
N ALA A 89 -5.71 -10.25 -4.91
CA ALA A 89 -5.99 -9.91 -6.31
C ALA A 89 -7.36 -10.44 -6.71
N PHE A 90 -8.03 -9.79 -7.66
CA PHE A 90 -9.26 -10.33 -8.24
C PHE A 90 -8.95 -11.55 -9.09
N THR A 91 -9.72 -12.64 -8.94
CA THR A 91 -9.58 -13.82 -9.80
C THR A 91 -9.97 -13.50 -11.25
N ASP A 92 -11.05 -12.74 -11.42
CA ASP A 92 -11.50 -12.18 -12.69
C ASP A 92 -12.31 -10.89 -12.43
N LYS A 93 -11.69 -9.74 -12.70
CA LYS A 93 -12.29 -8.42 -12.43
C LYS A 93 -13.57 -8.17 -13.25
N GLU A 94 -13.75 -8.84 -14.40
CA GLU A 94 -14.91 -8.64 -15.25
C GLU A 94 -16.11 -9.51 -14.82
N LYS A 95 -15.84 -10.66 -14.19
CA LYS A 95 -16.88 -11.61 -13.77
C LYS A 95 -17.39 -11.39 -12.36
N GLY A 96 -16.65 -10.72 -11.48
CA GLY A 96 -17.10 -10.46 -10.12
C GLY A 96 -16.05 -9.88 -9.18
N LEU A 97 -16.33 -9.98 -7.89
CA LEU A 97 -15.50 -9.47 -6.80
C LEU A 97 -14.75 -10.58 -6.06
N GLU A 98 -14.70 -11.79 -6.62
CA GLU A 98 -13.95 -12.88 -6.02
C GLU A 98 -12.45 -12.55 -6.01
N THR A 99 -11.83 -12.76 -4.86
CA THR A 99 -10.43 -12.39 -4.60
C THR A 99 -9.66 -13.58 -4.08
N VAL A 100 -8.40 -13.70 -4.50
CA VAL A 100 -7.46 -14.70 -4.03
C VAL A 100 -6.25 -14.03 -3.40
N TRP A 101 -5.71 -14.61 -2.33
CA TRP A 101 -4.45 -14.17 -1.75
C TRP A 101 -3.31 -14.46 -2.72
N GLU A 102 -2.46 -13.48 -2.97
CA GLU A 102 -1.32 -13.61 -3.87
C GLU A 102 -0.05 -13.09 -3.18
N ALA A 103 0.99 -13.92 -3.16
CA ALA A 103 2.27 -13.57 -2.55
C ALA A 103 3.01 -12.52 -3.38
N GLY A 104 3.78 -11.65 -2.71
CA GLY A 104 4.57 -10.61 -3.35
C GLY A 104 3.80 -9.34 -3.74
N LEU A 105 2.56 -9.17 -3.27
CA LEU A 105 1.82 -7.92 -3.39
C LEU A 105 2.19 -6.95 -2.26
N LEU A 106 2.39 -5.67 -2.61
CA LEU A 106 2.79 -4.63 -1.66
C LEU A 106 1.59 -4.06 -0.91
N HIS A 107 1.68 -4.02 0.41
CA HIS A 107 0.87 -3.16 1.27
C HIS A 107 1.60 -1.82 1.46
N SER A 108 1.15 -0.78 0.74
CA SER A 108 1.79 0.55 0.75
C SER A 108 1.90 1.17 2.14
N ASP A 109 0.84 1.06 2.94
CA ASP A 109 0.75 1.78 4.22
C ASP A 109 1.65 1.18 5.30
N TYR A 110 1.93 -0.12 5.22
CA TYR A 110 2.80 -0.84 6.17
C TYR A 110 4.12 -1.27 5.55
N MET A 111 4.42 -0.89 4.30
CA MET A 111 5.63 -1.29 3.60
C MET A 111 5.94 -2.78 3.81
N ALA A 112 5.00 -3.63 3.40
CA ALA A 112 5.06 -5.08 3.60
C ALA A 112 4.64 -5.83 2.34
N TRP A 113 5.30 -6.93 2.04
CA TRP A 113 4.93 -7.87 0.99
C TRP A 113 4.06 -8.98 1.57
N SER A 114 3.01 -9.38 0.84
CA SER A 114 2.26 -10.58 1.18
C SER A 114 3.15 -11.82 1.08
N ASP A 115 3.08 -12.69 2.09
CA ASP A 115 3.79 -13.97 2.14
C ASP A 115 3.03 -15.03 1.31
N GLU A 116 3.59 -16.23 1.17
CA GLU A 116 2.94 -17.40 0.60
C GLU A 116 1.73 -17.87 1.44
N VAL A 117 1.74 -17.57 2.74
CA VAL A 117 0.64 -17.90 3.66
C VAL A 117 -0.31 -16.71 3.81
N GLU A 118 -1.60 -16.93 3.61
CA GLU A 118 -2.63 -15.90 3.76
C GLU A 118 -2.58 -15.20 5.13
N GLY A 119 -2.58 -13.87 5.10
CA GLY A 119 -2.50 -13.03 6.30
C GLY A 119 -1.11 -12.94 6.94
N LYS A 120 -0.10 -13.62 6.38
CA LYS A 120 1.30 -13.41 6.75
C LYS A 120 1.92 -12.35 5.86
N TRP A 121 2.77 -11.54 6.47
CA TRP A 121 3.39 -10.38 5.84
C TRP A 121 4.88 -10.41 6.11
N ILE A 122 5.65 -10.00 5.11
CA ILE A 122 7.10 -9.86 5.17
C ILE A 122 7.40 -8.36 5.05
N PRO A 123 8.14 -7.73 5.98
CA PRO A 123 8.47 -6.32 5.83
C PRO A 123 9.29 -6.12 4.54
N VAL A 124 9.03 -5.01 3.83
CA VAL A 124 9.90 -4.57 2.73
C VAL A 124 11.32 -4.45 3.27
N THR A 125 12.32 -4.71 2.42
CA THR A 125 13.72 -4.45 2.76
C THR A 125 13.87 -3.05 3.36
N GLY A 126 14.71 -2.89 4.37
CA GLY A 126 14.85 -1.65 5.12
C GLY A 126 13.79 -1.40 6.20
N TYR A 127 12.68 -2.14 6.23
CA TYR A 127 11.65 -2.01 7.25
C TYR A 127 11.68 -3.16 8.26
N ARG A 128 11.08 -2.91 9.43
CA ARG A 128 10.76 -3.93 10.43
C ARG A 128 9.40 -3.67 11.04
N PHE A 129 8.74 -4.75 11.45
CA PHE A 129 7.50 -4.65 12.22
C PHE A 129 7.80 -4.39 13.70
N VAL A 130 6.96 -3.54 14.29
CA VAL A 130 6.97 -3.24 15.72
C VAL A 130 5.71 -3.87 16.32
N TYR A 131 5.92 -4.66 17.37
CA TYR A 131 4.87 -5.33 18.11
C TYR A 131 4.84 -4.87 19.56
N GLN A 132 3.64 -4.79 20.13
CA GLN A 132 3.42 -4.64 21.57
C GLN A 132 2.74 -5.92 22.06
N GLY A 133 3.52 -6.81 22.67
CA GLY A 133 3.07 -8.19 22.90
C GLY A 133 2.81 -8.90 21.57
N ASP A 134 1.62 -9.47 21.42
CA ASP A 134 1.19 -10.15 20.19
C ASP A 134 0.47 -9.22 19.19
N THR A 135 0.33 -7.93 19.51
CA THR A 135 -0.37 -6.96 18.68
C THR A 135 0.61 -6.22 17.78
N PHE A 136 0.41 -6.29 16.46
CA PHE A 136 1.11 -5.44 15.51
C PHE A 136 0.73 -3.98 15.72
N ILE A 137 1.72 -3.10 15.81
CA ILE A 137 1.51 -1.67 16.02
C ILE A 137 1.76 -0.91 14.73
N GLU A 138 2.94 -1.08 14.14
CA GLU A 138 3.34 -0.34 12.94
C GLU A 138 4.54 -1.01 12.25
N SER A 139 4.81 -0.56 11.03
CA SER A 139 6.03 -0.89 10.30
C SER A 139 6.91 0.36 10.23
N VAL A 140 8.17 0.23 10.65
CA VAL A 140 9.10 1.36 10.74
C VAL A 140 10.36 1.06 9.95
N TRP A 141 10.96 2.14 9.44
CA TRP A 141 12.29 2.09 8.84
C TRP A 141 13.34 1.65 9.88
N ASP A 142 14.22 0.73 9.49
CA ASP A 142 15.25 0.12 10.34
C ASP A 142 16.65 0.53 9.85
N PRO A 143 17.14 1.74 10.21
CA PRO A 143 18.39 2.28 9.69
C PRO A 143 19.60 1.50 10.22
N GLY A 144 20.63 1.36 9.38
CA GLY A 144 21.86 0.64 9.69
C GLY A 144 21.74 -0.89 9.61
N LYS A 145 20.56 -1.42 9.27
CA LYS A 145 20.34 -2.84 9.04
C LYS A 145 21.13 -3.30 7.81
N ARG A 146 21.87 -4.39 7.97
CA ARG A 146 22.66 -5.02 6.90
C ARG A 146 21.85 -6.16 6.27
N TYR A 147 21.85 -6.19 4.95
CA TYR A 147 21.25 -7.25 4.13
C TYR A 147 22.38 -7.92 3.33
N ASP A 148 22.95 -9.01 3.88
CA ASP A 148 24.16 -9.64 3.34
C ASP A 148 23.92 -10.39 2.02
N ASP A 149 22.70 -10.84 1.78
CA ASP A 149 22.22 -11.43 0.52
C ASP A 149 22.15 -10.38 -0.60
N LEU A 150 21.67 -9.18 -0.28
CA LEU A 150 21.58 -8.05 -1.20
C LEU A 150 22.85 -7.19 -1.25
N LYS A 151 23.79 -7.39 -0.30
CA LYS A 151 25.02 -6.61 -0.12
C LYS A 151 24.75 -5.10 0.04
N VAL A 152 23.71 -4.74 0.79
CA VAL A 152 23.32 -3.34 1.06
C VAL A 152 23.08 -3.08 2.55
N ILE A 153 23.17 -1.81 2.95
CA ILE A 153 22.87 -1.32 4.30
C ILE A 153 21.81 -0.22 4.17
N SER A 154 20.76 -0.26 5.00
CA SER A 154 19.81 0.84 5.11
C SER A 154 20.48 2.09 5.73
N LEU A 155 20.20 3.26 5.18
CA LEU A 155 20.71 4.54 5.66
C LEU A 155 19.77 5.17 6.69
N PRO A 156 20.19 6.23 7.41
CA PRO A 156 19.30 6.96 8.33
C PRO A 156 18.06 7.54 7.65
N GLU A 157 18.20 7.99 6.41
CA GLU A 157 17.11 8.49 5.59
C GLU A 157 16.22 7.35 5.09
N LYS A 158 14.91 7.56 5.16
CA LYS A 158 13.89 6.60 4.75
C LYS A 158 14.09 6.18 3.29
N ASP A 159 13.95 4.88 3.02
CA ASP A 159 14.07 4.27 1.69
C ASP A 159 15.44 4.46 1.01
N GLN A 160 16.46 4.88 1.76
CA GLN A 160 17.81 5.04 1.23
C GLN A 160 18.71 3.88 1.62
N TYR A 161 19.56 3.48 0.68
CA TYR A 161 20.48 2.37 0.86
C TYR A 161 21.86 2.75 0.37
N LYS A 162 22.88 2.18 1.02
CA LYS A 162 24.24 2.16 0.47
C LYS A 162 24.67 0.71 0.19
N PRO A 163 25.36 0.46 -0.93
CA PRO A 163 25.96 -0.84 -1.16
C PRO A 163 27.09 -1.07 -0.15
N PHE A 164 27.43 -2.34 0.09
CA PHE A 164 28.64 -2.69 0.82
C PHE A 164 29.87 -2.12 0.10
N ALA A 165 30.94 -1.87 0.86
CA ALA A 165 32.18 -1.43 0.26
C ALA A 165 32.64 -2.39 -0.85
N GLY A 166 33.02 -1.83 -2.00
CA GLY A 166 33.45 -2.60 -3.18
C GLY A 166 32.31 -2.98 -4.12
N TYR A 167 31.06 -2.70 -3.74
CA TYR A 167 29.88 -2.86 -4.58
C TYR A 167 29.34 -1.52 -5.08
N THR A 168 28.68 -1.55 -6.23
CA THR A 168 27.88 -0.43 -6.75
C THR A 168 26.51 -0.94 -7.20
N PHE A 169 25.49 -0.10 -7.11
CA PHE A 169 24.18 -0.40 -7.70
C PHE A 169 24.30 -0.54 -9.21
N VAL A 170 23.60 -1.53 -9.77
CA VAL A 170 23.47 -1.69 -11.23
C VAL A 170 22.52 -0.62 -11.78
N GLU A 171 21.41 -0.39 -11.09
CA GLU A 171 20.38 0.59 -11.46
C GLU A 171 20.00 1.45 -10.23
N PRO A 172 20.81 2.47 -9.92
CA PRO A 172 20.55 3.36 -8.79
C PRO A 172 19.13 3.93 -8.84
N GLY A 173 18.40 3.85 -7.73
CA GLY A 173 17.03 4.35 -7.61
C GLY A 173 15.95 3.49 -8.26
N LYS A 174 16.29 2.31 -8.83
CA LYS A 174 15.31 1.36 -9.37
C LYS A 174 15.38 -0.02 -8.74
N SER A 175 16.59 -0.46 -8.40
CA SER A 175 16.83 -1.80 -7.86
C SER A 175 17.93 -1.79 -6.80
N LEU A 176 17.80 -2.68 -5.81
CA LEU A 176 18.86 -2.97 -4.84
C LEU A 176 19.92 -3.93 -5.36
N LYS A 177 19.84 -4.34 -6.63
CA LYS A 177 20.85 -5.18 -7.25
C LYS A 177 22.18 -4.45 -7.31
N VAL A 178 23.21 -5.05 -6.73
CA VAL A 178 24.57 -4.54 -6.77
C VAL A 178 25.51 -5.48 -7.49
N ILE A 179 26.65 -4.93 -7.93
CA ILE A 179 27.74 -5.68 -8.53
C ILE A 179 29.06 -5.29 -7.87
N TRP A 180 29.94 -6.27 -7.68
CA TRP A 180 31.31 -6.02 -7.26
C TRP A 180 32.07 -5.31 -8.38
N MET A 181 32.70 -4.17 -8.06
CA MET A 181 33.39 -3.34 -9.04
C MET A 181 34.86 -3.17 -8.66
N PRO A 182 35.79 -3.91 -9.32
CA PRO A 182 37.22 -3.77 -9.10
C PRO A 182 37.69 -2.32 -9.26
N GLY A 183 38.58 -1.88 -8.36
CA GLY A 183 39.10 -0.53 -8.31
C GLY A 183 38.26 0.47 -7.49
N LEU A 184 37.05 0.10 -7.06
CA LEU A 184 36.23 0.95 -6.19
C LEU A 184 36.88 1.13 -4.82
N VAL A 185 37.01 2.38 -4.37
CA VAL A 185 37.58 2.72 -3.05
C VAL A 185 36.63 2.28 -1.95
N ASN A 186 37.16 1.67 -0.90
CA ASN A 186 36.38 1.30 0.27
C ASN A 186 35.93 2.56 1.03
N SER A 187 34.62 2.74 1.19
CA SER A 187 34.03 3.89 1.89
C SER A 187 34.44 3.99 3.36
N ASP A 188 34.67 2.84 4.00
CA ASP A 188 35.00 2.75 5.42
C ASP A 188 36.52 2.82 5.65
N ASN A 189 37.32 2.49 4.63
CA ASN A 189 38.78 2.57 4.66
C ASN A 189 39.38 3.00 3.31
N PRO A 190 39.58 4.31 3.07
CA PRO A 190 40.08 4.83 1.78
C PRO A 190 41.46 4.29 1.33
N LYS A 191 42.21 3.61 2.22
CA LYS A 191 43.46 2.92 1.88
C LYS A 191 43.26 1.59 1.15
N LEU A 192 42.02 1.13 0.98
CA LEU A 192 41.70 -0.12 0.30
C LEU A 192 40.87 0.15 -0.95
N VAL A 193 41.17 -0.60 -2.01
CA VAL A 193 40.37 -0.65 -3.25
C VAL A 193 39.95 -2.08 -3.55
N ALA A 194 38.76 -2.24 -4.11
CA ALA A 194 38.22 -3.54 -4.49
C ALA A 194 39.15 -4.26 -5.48
N GLY A 195 39.50 -5.50 -5.19
CA GLY A 195 40.31 -6.36 -6.05
C GLY A 195 39.51 -6.92 -7.23
N THR A 196 40.17 -7.70 -8.08
CA THR A 196 39.56 -8.31 -9.27
C THR A 196 38.58 -9.44 -8.94
N LYS A 197 38.72 -10.05 -7.76
CA LYS A 197 37.81 -11.08 -7.24
C LYS A 197 36.93 -10.48 -6.14
N GLU A 198 35.65 -10.83 -6.13
CA GLU A 198 34.71 -10.40 -5.09
C GLU A 198 35.25 -10.68 -3.69
N GLY A 199 35.12 -9.68 -2.81
CA GLY A 199 35.59 -9.76 -1.42
C GLY A 199 37.10 -9.59 -1.23
N THR A 200 37.89 -9.46 -2.31
CA THR A 200 39.34 -9.20 -2.19
C THR A 200 39.63 -7.71 -2.15
N TRP A 201 40.63 -7.29 -1.37
CA TRP A 201 41.02 -5.90 -1.22
C TRP A 201 42.50 -5.72 -1.54
N LYS A 202 42.84 -4.61 -2.21
CA LYS A 202 44.24 -4.21 -2.47
C LYS A 202 44.51 -2.88 -1.78
N VAL A 203 45.74 -2.71 -1.29
CA VAL A 203 46.18 -1.41 -0.76
C VAL A 203 46.19 -0.40 -1.90
N ASN A 204 45.53 0.73 -1.68
CA ASN A 204 45.50 1.85 -2.58
C ASN A 204 46.90 2.50 -2.59
N SER A 205 47.75 2.05 -3.51
CA SER A 205 49.12 2.54 -3.66
C SER A 205 49.21 3.92 -4.32
N ARG A 206 48.06 4.53 -4.68
CA ARG A 206 48.03 5.95 -5.01
C ARG A 206 48.31 6.72 -3.73
N SER A 207 49.59 6.98 -3.50
CA SER A 207 50.06 7.91 -2.48
C SER A 207 49.22 9.18 -2.60
N TYR A 208 48.64 9.61 -1.49
CA TYR A 208 48.00 10.91 -1.34
C TYR A 208 49.07 11.99 -1.59
N ARG A 209 49.45 12.21 -2.85
CA ARG A 209 50.21 13.38 -3.26
C ARG A 209 49.18 14.49 -3.32
N GLN A 210 48.88 15.04 -2.14
CA GLN A 210 48.07 16.22 -1.92
C GLN A 210 48.68 17.33 -2.78
N THR A 211 48.19 17.43 -4.01
CA THR A 211 48.46 18.53 -4.91
C THR A 211 47.18 19.31 -4.87
N ASP A 212 47.23 20.42 -4.14
CA ASP A 212 46.26 21.52 -4.09
C ASP A 212 45.97 21.98 -5.53
N SER A 213 45.14 21.21 -6.23
CA SER A 213 44.69 21.51 -7.58
C SER A 213 43.18 21.34 -7.58
N GLU A 214 42.54 22.50 -7.50
CA GLU A 214 41.16 22.82 -7.85
C GLU A 214 40.30 21.62 -8.24
N VAL A 215 39.43 21.20 -7.31
CA VAL A 215 38.36 20.25 -7.63
C VAL A 215 37.41 20.93 -8.61
N PRO A 216 37.23 20.41 -9.84
CA PRO A 216 36.25 20.94 -10.77
C PRO A 216 34.85 20.79 -10.18
N TRP A 217 34.14 21.91 -10.08
CA TRP A 217 32.79 22.07 -9.52
C TRP A 217 31.70 21.13 -10.10
N VAL A 218 32.00 20.39 -11.16
CA VAL A 218 31.06 19.54 -11.91
C VAL A 218 30.68 18.26 -11.15
N VAL A 219 31.55 17.70 -10.31
CA VAL A 219 31.26 16.41 -9.61
C VAL A 219 30.32 16.57 -8.42
N ARG A 220 30.26 17.75 -7.79
CA ARG A 220 29.29 18.01 -6.71
C ARG A 220 27.83 18.00 -7.18
N LYS A 221 27.57 18.24 -8.46
CA LYS A 221 26.20 18.40 -8.97
C LYS A 221 25.49 17.09 -9.32
N ILE A 222 26.23 15.97 -9.45
CA ILE A 222 25.62 14.64 -9.72
C ILE A 222 25.24 13.94 -8.42
N ALA A 223 26.05 14.09 -7.36
CA ALA A 223 25.72 13.55 -6.04
C ALA A 223 24.55 14.28 -5.36
N GLY A 224 24.29 15.55 -5.71
CA GLY A 224 23.20 16.35 -5.13
C GLY A 224 21.88 16.38 -5.91
N ARG A 225 21.75 15.65 -7.03
CA ARG A 225 20.53 15.68 -7.88
C ARG A 225 19.93 14.31 -8.19
N ALA A 226 20.54 13.22 -7.74
CA ALA A 226 20.05 11.86 -7.99
C ALA A 226 19.18 11.29 -6.86
N ILE A 227 18.86 12.08 -5.83
CA ILE A 227 18.02 11.66 -4.70
C ILE A 227 16.93 12.71 -4.48
N ASP A 228 16.22 13.04 -5.56
CA ASP A 228 14.92 13.70 -5.45
C ASP A 228 13.97 12.94 -6.35
N HIS A 229 12.97 12.34 -5.72
CA HIS A 229 11.86 11.57 -6.28
C HIS A 229 12.20 10.26 -7.00
N VAL A 230 11.82 9.17 -6.36
CA VAL A 230 10.80 8.21 -6.82
C VAL A 230 10.87 7.04 -5.83
N PHE A 231 9.84 6.91 -4.99
CA PHE A 231 9.07 5.71 -4.67
C PHE A 231 7.92 6.14 -3.74
#